data_AF-A0A7S0ZJT0-F1
#
_entry.id   AF-A0A7S0ZJT0-F1
#
_cell.length_a   1.000
_cell.length_b   1.000
_cell.length_c   1.000
_cell.angle_alpha   90.00
_cell.angle_beta   90.00
_cell.angle_gamma   90.00
#
_symmetry.space_group_name_H-M   'P 1'
#
loop_
_entity.id
_entity.type
_entity.pdbx_description
1 polymer ?
#
loop_
_entity_poly.entity_id
_entity_poly.type
_entity_poly.pdbx_seq_one_letter_code
_entity_poly.pdbx_strand_id
1 'polypeptide(L)'
;TVNQIVADSSSHNAEKRLGAGAIVRKLLQVLGRSTSMVSTNPAIWEAYARLHSAVGSDEKAFECRQKQVRSLGSGGIIRWAAEHDAFHEMVRVSLELMICAKQFGAAQAIEATVLHVRNVLQRTEQVFKTDHRYSDLKIALNEFEESAQPQDVSSQPSGNQQLPSTR
;
A
#
# COMPACT_ATOMS: atom_id res chain seq x y z
N THR A 1 7.25 -10.24 20.21
CA THR A 1 6.74 -9.07 19.46
C THR A 1 5.57 -9.48 18.58
N VAL A 2 4.69 -8.56 18.16
CA VAL A 2 3.49 -8.88 17.33
C VAL A 2 3.85 -9.65 16.06
N ASN A 3 4.96 -9.30 15.40
CA ASN A 3 5.46 -10.03 14.22
C ASN A 3 5.75 -11.51 14.52
N GLN A 4 6.25 -11.83 15.72
CA GLN A 4 6.48 -13.21 16.15
C GLN A 4 5.16 -13.96 16.34
N ILE A 5 4.15 -13.30 16.92
CA ILE A 5 2.82 -13.90 17.10
C ILE A 5 2.20 -14.20 15.73
N VAL A 6 2.32 -13.30 14.76
CA VAL A 6 1.81 -13.56 13.42
C VAL A 6 2.61 -14.67 12.71
N ALA A 7 3.94 -14.66 12.81
CA ALA A 7 4.76 -15.74 12.26
C ALA A 7 4.43 -17.11 12.89
N ASP A 8 4.21 -17.15 14.21
CA ASP A 8 3.81 -18.35 14.94
C ASP A 8 2.40 -18.82 14.54
N SER A 9 1.52 -17.91 14.11
CA SER A 9 0.20 -18.25 13.55
C SER A 9 0.26 -18.95 12.19
N SER A 10 1.40 -18.85 11.51
CA SER A 10 1.67 -19.56 10.25
C SER A 10 2.64 -20.75 10.44
N SER A 11 2.97 -21.11 11.70
CA SER A 11 3.94 -22.15 12.03
C SER A 11 3.43 -23.57 11.71
N HIS A 12 4.35 -24.48 11.38
CA HIS A 12 4.10 -25.92 11.27
C HIS A 12 3.75 -26.58 12.61
N ASN A 13 4.07 -25.94 13.74
CA ASN A 13 3.68 -26.43 15.07
C ASN A 13 2.21 -26.07 15.36
N ALA A 14 1.35 -27.10 15.46
CA ALA A 14 -0.09 -26.94 15.59
C ALA A 14 -0.53 -26.20 16.86
N GLU A 15 0.13 -26.43 17.99
CA GLU A 15 -0.22 -25.78 19.26
C GLU A 15 0.13 -24.28 19.26
N LYS A 16 1.32 -23.93 18.76
CA LYS A 16 1.74 -22.53 18.58
C LYS A 16 0.82 -21.79 17.63
N ARG A 17 0.44 -22.44 16.52
CA ARG A 17 -0.48 -21.89 15.52
C ARG A 17 -1.87 -21.61 16.06
N LEU A 18 -2.43 -22.51 16.87
CA LEU A 18 -3.77 -22.33 17.47
C LEU A 18 -3.79 -21.18 18.47
N GLY A 19 -2.78 -21.11 19.36
CA GLY A 19 -2.65 -20.02 20.33
C GLY A 19 -2.45 -18.66 19.67
N ALA A 20 -1.52 -18.59 18.72
CA ALA A 20 -1.22 -17.37 17.98
C ALA A 20 -2.40 -16.90 17.12
N GLY A 21 -3.08 -17.82 16.41
CA GLY A 21 -4.27 -17.49 15.62
C GLY A 21 -5.44 -16.95 16.46
N ALA A 22 -5.62 -17.45 17.69
CA ALA A 22 -6.63 -16.92 18.60
C ALA A 22 -6.31 -15.49 19.07
N ILE A 23 -5.04 -15.19 19.32
CA ILE A 23 -4.58 -13.84 19.70
C ILE A 23 -4.78 -12.87 18.54
N VAL A 24 -4.37 -13.25 17.32
CA VAL A 24 -4.55 -12.44 16.10
C VAL A 24 -6.01 -12.08 15.87
N ARG A 25 -6.93 -13.04 16.00
CA ARG A 25 -8.39 -12.78 15.88
C ARG A 25 -8.89 -11.77 16.91
N LYS A 26 -8.46 -11.88 18.17
CA LYS A 26 -8.83 -10.91 19.23
C LYS A 26 -8.28 -9.51 18.91
N LEU A 27 -7.04 -9.42 18.44
CA LEU A 27 -6.44 -8.13 18.04
C LEU A 27 -7.20 -7.49 16.88
N LEU A 28 -7.58 -8.27 15.86
CA LEU A 28 -8.42 -7.78 14.75
C LEU A 28 -9.76 -7.24 15.26
N GLN A 29 -10.42 -7.95 16.19
CA GLN A 29 -11.68 -7.49 16.79
C GLN A 29 -11.53 -6.18 17.57
N VAL A 30 -10.48 -6.08 18.39
CA VAL A 30 -10.21 -4.87 19.19
C VAL A 30 -9.91 -3.69 18.27
N LEU A 31 -9.00 -3.85 17.30
CA LEU A 31 -8.66 -2.79 16.35
C LEU A 31 -9.86 -2.40 15.48
N GLY A 32 -10.65 -3.37 15.02
CA GLY A 32 -11.89 -3.12 14.30
C GLY A 32 -12.84 -2.22 15.10
N ARG A 33 -13.02 -2.49 16.40
CA ARG A 33 -13.81 -1.61 17.29
C ARG A 33 -13.17 -0.24 17.48
N SER A 34 -11.87 -0.18 17.77
CA SER A 34 -11.15 1.08 17.96
C SER A 34 -11.24 2.00 16.75
N THR A 35 -11.14 1.46 15.53
CA THR A 35 -11.26 2.27 14.31
C THR A 35 -12.64 2.89 14.11
N SER A 36 -13.69 2.31 14.69
CA SER A 36 -15.02 2.93 14.70
C SER A 36 -15.15 4.08 15.69
N MET A 37 -14.36 4.05 16.77
CA MET A 37 -14.37 5.07 17.82
C MET A 37 -13.44 6.26 17.52
N VAL A 38 -12.28 5.99 16.90
CA VAL A 38 -11.23 7.00 16.60
C VAL A 38 -10.84 6.94 15.12
N SER A 39 -11.82 7.08 14.25
CA SER A 39 -11.66 6.97 12.79
C SER A 39 -10.75 8.04 12.17
N THR A 40 -10.45 9.12 12.90
CA THR A 40 -9.57 10.20 12.46
C THR A 40 -8.12 10.03 12.93
N ASN A 41 -7.80 8.99 13.71
CA ASN A 41 -6.44 8.76 14.17
C ASN A 41 -5.64 7.94 13.13
N PRO A 42 -4.58 8.48 12.51
CA PRO A 42 -3.80 7.73 11.53
C PRO A 42 -3.10 6.49 12.12
N ALA A 43 -2.68 6.54 13.39
CA ALA A 43 -1.94 5.45 14.01
C ALA A 43 -2.79 4.17 14.19
N ILE A 44 -4.12 4.31 14.39
CA ILE A 44 -4.99 3.13 14.51
C ILE A 44 -5.13 2.42 13.16
N TRP A 45 -5.21 3.19 12.07
CA TRP A 45 -5.28 2.65 10.72
C TRP A 45 -3.97 1.97 10.31
N GLU A 46 -2.83 2.53 10.72
CA GLU A 46 -1.53 1.89 10.54
C GLU A 46 -1.45 0.54 11.23
N ALA A 47 -1.79 0.48 12.52
CA ALA A 47 -1.75 -0.76 13.29
C ALA A 47 -2.65 -1.83 12.66
N TYR A 48 -3.83 -1.41 12.18
CA TYR A 48 -4.78 -2.32 11.56
C TYR A 48 -4.35 -2.81 10.18
N ALA A 49 -3.77 -1.92 9.36
CA ALA A 49 -3.19 -2.29 8.07
C ALA A 49 -2.07 -3.32 8.22
N ARG A 50 -1.16 -3.10 9.18
CA ARG A 50 -0.05 -4.03 9.46
C ARG A 50 -0.55 -5.40 9.88
N LEU A 51 -1.59 -5.46 10.72
CA LEU A 51 -2.17 -6.73 11.15
C LEU A 51 -2.84 -7.47 9.98
N HIS A 52 -3.59 -6.77 9.13
CA HIS A 52 -4.22 -7.35 7.94
C HIS A 52 -3.20 -7.87 6.92
N SER A 53 -2.16 -7.09 6.63
CA SER A 53 -1.05 -7.52 5.76
C SER A 53 -0.37 -8.76 6.32
N ALA A 54 -0.10 -8.80 7.63
CA ALA A 54 0.58 -9.93 8.25
C ALA A 54 -0.25 -11.23 8.23
N VAL A 55 -1.59 -11.14 8.14
CA VAL A 55 -2.47 -12.32 7.99
C VAL A 55 -2.84 -12.62 6.53
N GLY A 56 -2.22 -11.94 5.56
CA GLY A 56 -2.46 -12.14 4.13
C GLY A 56 -3.79 -11.56 3.62
N SER A 57 -4.36 -10.59 4.33
CA SER A 57 -5.57 -9.88 3.88
C SER A 57 -5.18 -8.56 3.21
N ASP A 58 -4.58 -8.66 2.01
CA ASP A 58 -3.98 -7.53 1.31
C ASP A 58 -4.99 -6.44 0.93
N GLU A 59 -6.19 -6.82 0.50
CA GLU A 59 -7.29 -5.88 0.23
C GLU A 59 -7.62 -5.04 1.48
N LYS A 60 -7.76 -5.69 2.64
CA LYS A 60 -8.06 -5.01 3.90
C LYS A 60 -6.89 -4.18 4.39
N ALA A 61 -5.66 -4.63 4.16
CA ALA A 61 -4.48 -3.84 4.46
C ALA A 61 -4.48 -2.54 3.65
N PHE A 62 -4.76 -2.64 2.34
CA PHE A 62 -4.88 -1.51 1.43
C PHE A 62 -6.01 -0.55 1.83
N GLU A 63 -7.22 -1.05 2.11
CA GLU A 63 -8.34 -0.23 2.60
C GLU A 63 -7.95 0.55 3.88
N CYS A 64 -7.23 -0.08 4.81
CA CYS A 64 -6.76 0.57 6.03
C CYS A 64 -5.73 1.66 5.74
N ARG A 65 -4.77 1.43 4.82
CA ARG A 65 -3.81 2.47 4.41
C ARG A 65 -4.48 3.65 3.73
N GLN A 66 -5.51 3.43 2.90
CA GLN A 66 -6.30 4.52 2.34
C GLN A 66 -6.98 5.37 3.43
N LYS A 67 -7.49 4.73 4.48
CA LYS A 67 -8.08 5.44 5.63
C LYS A 67 -7.03 6.20 6.43
N GLN A 68 -5.83 5.64 6.59
CA GLN A 68 -4.70 6.33 7.22
C GLN A 68 -4.35 7.63 6.48
N VAL A 69 -4.16 7.56 5.16
CA VAL A 69 -3.88 8.74 4.33
C VAL A 69 -4.99 9.78 4.46
N ARG A 70 -6.26 9.37 4.37
CA ARG A 70 -7.39 10.29 4.54
C ARG A 70 -7.39 10.95 5.90
N SER A 71 -7.08 10.21 6.97
CA SER A 71 -7.04 10.76 8.32
C SER A 71 -5.94 11.81 8.52
N LEU A 72 -4.81 11.71 7.81
CA LEU A 72 -3.78 12.75 7.79
C LEU A 72 -4.24 14.04 7.07
N GLY A 73 -5.14 13.91 6.09
CA GLY A 73 -5.78 15.04 5.41
C GLY A 73 -7.06 15.56 6.09
N SER A 74 -7.51 14.90 7.15
CA SER A 74 -8.77 15.21 7.84
C SER A 74 -8.53 16.22 8.96
N GLY A 75 -8.98 17.45 8.75
CA GLY A 75 -8.89 18.57 9.69
C GLY A 75 -9.13 19.87 8.93
N GLY A 76 -9.69 20.89 9.57
CA GLY A 76 -10.01 22.17 8.90
C GLY A 76 -8.80 22.88 8.25
N ILE A 77 -7.58 22.39 8.49
CA ILE A 77 -6.32 22.87 7.90
C ILE A 77 -5.51 21.65 7.45
N ILE A 78 -5.03 21.67 6.21
CA ILE A 78 -4.22 20.61 5.62
C ILE A 78 -2.74 20.86 5.97
N ARG A 79 -2.35 20.43 7.17
CA ARG A 79 -1.04 20.72 7.76
C ARG A 79 0.14 20.18 6.93
N TRP A 80 -0.01 19.00 6.32
CA TRP A 80 1.05 18.37 5.54
C TRP A 80 1.45 19.12 4.26
N ALA A 81 0.66 20.09 3.80
CA ALA A 81 1.02 20.91 2.65
C ALA A 81 1.94 22.10 3.01
N ALA A 82 2.15 22.37 4.31
CA ALA A 82 2.91 23.53 4.78
C ALA A 82 3.87 23.23 5.94
N GLU A 83 3.58 22.21 6.75
CA GLU A 83 4.41 21.80 7.90
C GLU A 83 5.30 20.62 7.51
N HIS A 84 6.61 20.77 7.75
CA HIS A 84 7.64 19.81 7.34
C HIS A 84 7.43 18.40 7.94
N ASP A 85 7.16 18.29 9.23
CA ASP A 85 6.97 16.98 9.88
C ASP A 85 5.70 16.28 9.39
N ALA A 86 4.63 17.04 9.19
CA ALA A 86 3.39 16.52 8.64
C ALA A 86 3.54 16.10 7.17
N PHE A 87 4.37 16.82 6.40
CA PHE A 87 4.75 16.43 5.03
C PHE A 87 5.53 15.11 5.03
N HIS A 88 6.54 14.96 5.87
CA HIS A 88 7.35 13.74 5.96
C HIS A 88 6.49 12.53 6.33
N GLU A 89 5.55 12.71 7.25
CA GLU A 89 4.59 11.67 7.60
C GLU A 89 3.66 11.31 6.43
N MET A 90 3.16 12.30 5.68
CA MET A 90 2.36 12.06 4.48
C MET A 90 3.17 11.29 3.40
N VAL A 91 4.44 11.64 3.19
CA VAL A 91 5.34 10.92 2.27
C VAL A 91 5.51 9.47 2.72
N ARG A 92 5.85 9.25 4.00
CA ARG A 92 6.02 7.90 4.57
C ARG A 92 4.79 7.03 4.34
N VAL A 93 3.61 7.54 4.68
CA VAL A 93 2.35 6.79 4.54
C VAL A 93 1.98 6.57 3.07
N SER A 94 2.32 7.51 2.19
CA SER A 94 2.10 7.35 0.75
C SER A 94 2.96 6.24 0.15
N LEU A 95 4.22 6.10 0.57
CA LEU A 95 5.09 4.99 0.18
C LEU A 95 4.55 3.64 0.67
N GLU A 96 4.08 3.59 1.91
CA GLU A 96 3.42 2.39 2.46
C GLU A 96 2.14 2.01 1.69
N LEU A 97 1.35 3.00 1.27
CA LEU A 97 0.17 2.78 0.43
C LEU A 97 0.55 2.17 -0.92
N MET A 98 1.64 2.64 -1.55
CA MET A 98 2.16 2.07 -2.79
C MET A 98 2.56 0.60 -2.61
N ILE A 99 3.26 0.27 -1.52
CA ILE A 99 3.61 -1.13 -1.22
C ILE A 99 2.34 -1.99 -1.10
N CYS A 100 1.34 -1.55 -0.34
CA CYS A 100 0.08 -2.28 -0.20
C CYS A 100 -0.70 -2.40 -1.52
N ALA A 101 -0.70 -1.36 -2.36
CA ALA A 101 -1.36 -1.40 -3.67
C ALA A 101 -0.72 -2.44 -4.59
N LYS A 102 0.61 -2.52 -4.61
CA LYS A 102 1.37 -3.55 -5.34
C LYS A 102 1.06 -4.96 -4.82
N GLN A 103 1.03 -5.14 -3.50
CA GLN A 103 0.69 -6.44 -2.89
C GLN A 103 -0.73 -6.88 -3.22
N PHE A 104 -1.70 -5.96 -3.12
CA PHE A 104 -3.08 -6.25 -3.47
C PHE A 104 -3.25 -6.52 -4.97
N GLY A 105 -2.48 -5.86 -5.83
CA GLY A 105 -2.38 -6.15 -7.27
C GLY A 105 -3.59 -5.73 -8.12
N ALA A 106 -4.64 -5.16 -7.52
CA ALA A 106 -5.80 -4.69 -8.25
C ALA A 106 -5.48 -3.40 -9.02
N ALA A 107 -5.79 -3.35 -10.32
CA ALA A 107 -5.54 -2.18 -11.17
C ALA A 107 -6.13 -0.88 -10.59
N GLN A 108 -7.36 -0.94 -10.08
CA GLN A 108 -8.03 0.18 -9.41
C GLN A 108 -7.28 0.69 -8.16
N ALA A 109 -6.62 -0.21 -7.42
CA ALA A 109 -5.84 0.15 -6.24
C ALA A 109 -4.55 0.88 -6.63
N ILE A 110 -3.90 0.42 -7.70
CA ILE A 110 -2.73 1.05 -8.31
C ILE A 110 -3.09 2.46 -8.80
N GLU A 111 -4.15 2.58 -9.62
CA GLU A 111 -4.60 3.86 -10.17
C GLU A 111 -4.96 4.87 -9.07
N ALA A 112 -5.75 4.45 -8.08
CA ALA A 112 -6.11 5.31 -6.95
C ALA A 112 -4.87 5.78 -6.17
N THR A 113 -3.85 4.93 -6.06
CA THR A 113 -2.59 5.26 -5.36
C THR A 113 -1.75 6.24 -6.16
N VAL A 114 -1.63 6.05 -7.48
CA VAL A 114 -0.96 6.99 -8.38
C VAL A 114 -1.60 8.38 -8.29
N LEU A 115 -2.93 8.44 -8.35
CA LEU A 115 -3.67 9.69 -8.25
C LEU A 115 -3.41 10.40 -6.92
N HIS A 116 -3.42 9.66 -5.81
CA HIS A 116 -3.10 10.19 -4.49
C HIS A 116 -1.69 10.79 -4.44
N VAL A 117 -0.67 10.02 -4.84
CA VAL A 117 0.73 10.47 -4.77
C VAL A 117 0.98 11.69 -5.66
N ARG A 118 0.40 11.72 -6.86
CA ARG A 118 0.43 12.90 -7.74
C ARG A 118 -0.17 14.13 -7.07
N ASN A 119 -1.29 13.97 -6.38
CA ASN A 119 -1.92 15.07 -5.64
C ASN A 119 -1.01 15.58 -4.52
N VAL A 120 -0.38 14.69 -3.76
CA VAL A 120 0.58 15.07 -2.70
C VAL A 120 1.72 15.88 -3.29
N LEU A 121 2.37 15.40 -4.36
CA LEU A 121 3.47 16.10 -5.03
C LEU A 121 3.02 17.47 -5.55
N GLN A 122 1.90 17.53 -6.28
CA GLN A 122 1.39 18.78 -6.84
C GLN A 122 1.14 19.84 -5.76
N ARG A 123 0.56 19.43 -4.62
CA ARG A 123 0.19 20.36 -3.55
C ARG A 123 1.35 20.79 -2.66
N THR A 124 2.45 20.05 -2.69
CA THR A 124 3.63 20.30 -1.86
C THR A 124 4.77 20.93 -2.64
N GLU A 125 4.71 20.95 -3.98
CA GLU A 125 5.80 21.44 -4.84
C GLU A 125 6.28 22.84 -4.44
N GLN A 126 5.38 23.81 -4.26
CA GLN A 126 5.78 25.19 -3.97
C GLN A 126 6.55 25.34 -2.64
N VAL A 127 6.31 24.43 -1.68
CA VAL A 127 6.90 24.51 -0.34
C VAL A 127 8.09 23.56 -0.18
N PHE A 128 8.04 22.38 -0.78
CA PHE A 128 8.95 21.27 -0.48
C PHE A 128 9.72 20.74 -1.70
N LYS A 129 9.73 21.43 -2.85
CA LYS A 129 10.44 20.98 -4.06
C LYS A 129 11.91 20.64 -3.86
N THR A 130 12.59 21.29 -2.92
CA THR A 130 14.01 21.04 -2.60
C THR A 130 14.22 20.05 -1.45
N ASP A 131 13.14 19.53 -0.85
CA ASP A 131 13.21 18.52 0.20
C ASP A 131 13.58 17.15 -0.42
N HIS A 132 14.52 16.43 0.19
CA HIS A 132 14.88 15.08 -0.22
C HIS A 132 13.68 14.12 -0.25
N ARG A 133 12.75 14.21 0.72
CA ARG A 133 11.53 13.39 0.76
C ARG A 133 10.60 13.64 -0.41
N TYR A 134 10.55 14.88 -0.91
CA TYR A 134 9.81 15.21 -2.12
C TYR A 134 10.41 14.50 -3.34
N SER A 135 11.75 14.56 -3.47
CA SER A 135 12.46 13.86 -4.54
C SER A 135 12.29 12.34 -4.45
N ASP A 136 12.43 11.76 -3.26
CA ASP A 136 12.26 10.32 -3.02
C ASP A 136 10.85 9.86 -3.42
N LEU A 137 9.81 10.60 -3.02
CA LEU A 137 8.43 10.28 -3.39
C LEU A 137 8.20 10.36 -4.89
N LYS A 138 8.81 11.35 -5.56
CA LYS A 138 8.70 11.51 -7.02
C LYS A 138 9.40 10.36 -7.77
N ILE A 139 10.58 9.95 -7.32
CA ILE A 139 11.30 8.80 -7.88
C ILE A 139 10.48 7.53 -7.69
N ALA A 140 10.01 7.28 -6.47
CA ALA A 140 9.19 6.11 -6.15
C ALA A 140 7.91 6.06 -6.99
N LEU A 141 7.26 7.21 -7.25
CA LEU A 141 6.09 7.28 -8.12
C LEU A 141 6.43 6.83 -9.54
N ASN A 142 7.50 7.34 -10.13
CA ASN A 142 7.91 6.97 -11.49
C ASN A 142 8.15 5.45 -11.60
N GLU A 143 8.93 4.88 -10.67
CA GLU A 143 9.20 3.43 -10.61
C GLU A 143 7.91 2.61 -10.40
N PHE A 144 6.96 3.15 -9.62
CA PHE A 144 5.67 2.52 -9.38
C PHE A 144 4.82 2.45 -10.64
N GLU A 145 4.76 3.53 -11.41
CA GLU A 145 4.02 3.59 -12.68
C GLU A 145 4.64 2.68 -13.75
N GLU A 146 5.97 2.67 -13.87
CA GLU A 146 6.69 1.78 -14.79
C GLU A 146 6.41 0.30 -14.50
N SER A 147 6.42 -0.08 -13.21
CA SER A 147 6.11 -1.45 -12.79
C SER A 147 4.65 -1.86 -12.96
N ALA A 148 3.75 -0.89 -13.16
CA ALA A 148 2.30 -1.12 -13.29
C ALA A 148 1.83 -1.26 -14.74
N GLN A 149 2.69 -0.97 -15.73
CA GLN A 149 2.32 -1.13 -17.13
C GLN A 149 2.23 -2.63 -17.50
N PRO A 150 1.15 -3.05 -18.18
CA PRO A 150 1.06 -4.41 -18.69
C PRO A 150 2.18 -4.62 -19.70
N GLN A 151 3.00 -5.66 -19.51
CA GLN A 151 3.97 -6.08 -20.51
C GLN A 151 3.22 -6.42 -21.79
N ASP A 152 3.41 -5.61 -22.82
CA ASP A 152 2.81 -5.79 -24.14
C ASP A 152 3.43 -7.03 -24.79
N VAL A 153 2.79 -8.20 -24.62
CA VAL A 153 3.18 -9.44 -25.29
C VAL A 153 2.68 -9.37 -26.73
N SER A 154 3.39 -8.63 -27.59
CA SER A 154 3.12 -8.63 -29.03
C SER A 154 4.40 -8.74 -29.85
N SER A 155 4.52 -9.89 -30.53
CA SER A 155 5.08 -10.09 -31.89
C SER A 155 6.12 -11.22 -31.97
N GLN A 156 5.65 -12.48 -31.98
CA GLN A 156 6.32 -13.48 -32.83
C GLN A 156 5.57 -13.53 -34.17
N PRO A 157 6.24 -13.28 -35.31
CA PRO A 157 5.64 -13.55 -36.60
C PRO A 157 5.64 -15.06 -36.81
N SER A 158 4.45 -15.66 -36.82
CA SER A 158 4.25 -17.02 -37.33
C SER A 158 4.62 -17.04 -38.82
N GLY A 159 5.89 -17.35 -39.10
CA GLY A 159 6.39 -17.59 -40.44
C GLY A 159 5.66 -18.79 -41.06
N ASN A 160 4.90 -18.52 -42.11
CA ASN A 160 4.34 -19.51 -43.03
C ASN A 160 5.46 -20.46 -43.52
N GLN A 161 5.39 -21.73 -43.14
CA GLN A 161 6.12 -22.78 -43.86
C GLN A 161 5.28 -23.22 -45.07
N GLN A 162 5.70 -22.75 -46.24
CA GLN A 162 5.36 -23.36 -47.53
C GLN A 162 6.00 -24.75 -47.61
N LEU A 163 5.18 -25.79 -47.75
CA LEU A 163 5.60 -27.15 -48.11
C LEU A 163 6.00 -27.19 -49.59
N PRO A 164 7.14 -27.80 -49.96
CA PRO A 164 7.49 -28.01 -51.36
C PRO A 164 6.70 -29.18 -51.95
N SER A 165 6.11 -28.92 -53.11
CA SER A 165 5.53 -29.91 -54.02
C SER A 165 6.63 -30.83 -54.55
N THR A 166 6.47 -32.14 -54.37
CA THR A 166 7.24 -33.15 -55.10
C THR A 166 6.31 -34.02 -55.93
N ARG A 167 6.58 -34.00 -57.24
CA ARG A 167 6.13 -34.96 -58.25
C ARG A 167 6.72 -36.33 -58.02
#